data_AF-A0A8T3XI48-F1
#
_entry.id   AF-A0A8T3XI48-F1
#
_cell.length_a   1.000
_cell.length_b   1.000
_cell.length_c   1.000
_cell.angle_alpha   90.00
_cell.angle_beta   90.00
_cell.angle_gamma   90.00
#
_symmetry.space_group_name_H-M   'P 1'
#
loop_
_entity.id
_entity.type
_entity.pdbx_description
1 polymer ?
#
loop_
_entity_poly.entity_id
_entity_poly.type
_entity_poly.pdbx_seq_one_letter_code
_entity_poly.pdbx_strand_id
1 'polypeptide(L)'
;MEKIREKEFKTRKKNVLGRIFSHKLTNFTSLIFILAAALIFMPLANAATVRIQNGVLNISNNLLVSTNALFVDAANNKVGIGTTSPGIATTGSPAFTVLGSSETLIEVGRSAPISDGLRLGQYDFISTAQNPGNEQVGAIIGELQGNHPGVKGGRILLQTRADGGGMTNRMTIDNAGNVGIGTLSPESTLDVRGAVKATSFAGDGSQLTNLPTATGSSNSLWNSTGNNIYQSELKGNVGIGTASPDTLLHLASSTNAMQILETANVANAGGMNFRRARGSLASKSAVQNADEIVNLQFQAYDGTAYRNAGVIGAIVDGTPGSSDMPGALLFLTTPDNSGAASERMRIDSKGNIGIGTTNPQTKLDITGTLRASSTITSSALTQGSVIFSGANGALSQDNTNLYWDNTNKILSLGTTTPTDVTNDAKVIVIDAGSGRASFNIAGSAGGEGEVFGMMVFNNKNSDAATLFRTASIQAIQPSTDADESEVQFAVHSATAGGAGNVQAMRIDKRGYVGIGDTTPDAMLDVAGEMRADGVALDGSGKVVCIKSNGDFGTCSSVAASDGTCTCG
;
A
#
# COMPACT_ATOMS: atom_id res chain seq x y z
N MET A 1 -84.20 103.90 -45.40
CA MET A 1 -85.64 104.06 -45.09
C MET A 1 -85.74 104.22 -43.58
N GLU A 2 -85.79 105.47 -43.09
CA GLU A 2 -87.05 106.12 -42.68
C GLU A 2 -87.50 105.49 -41.33
N LYS A 3 -87.20 106.01 -40.14
CA LYS A 3 -87.21 107.38 -39.59
C LYS A 3 -88.53 108.12 -39.83
N ILE A 4 -89.25 108.37 -38.73
CA ILE A 4 -89.94 109.63 -38.35
C ILE A 4 -91.46 109.57 -38.20
N ARG A 5 -91.92 109.85 -36.96
CA ARG A 5 -92.83 110.97 -36.56
C ARG A 5 -93.22 110.73 -35.10
N GLU A 6 -92.90 111.51 -34.06
CA GLU A 6 -92.71 112.95 -33.79
C GLU A 6 -93.96 113.83 -33.95
N LYS A 7 -94.41 114.37 -32.80
CA LYS A 7 -95.27 115.55 -32.56
C LYS A 7 -95.45 115.65 -31.02
N GLU A 8 -95.36 116.75 -30.28
CA GLU A 8 -95.46 118.20 -30.49
C GLU A 8 -94.76 118.96 -29.33
N PHE A 9 -94.23 120.18 -29.53
CA PHE A 9 -94.73 121.42 -28.89
C PHE A 9 -94.02 122.72 -29.36
N LYS A 10 -94.83 123.79 -29.42
CA LYS A 10 -94.71 125.20 -29.90
C LYS A 10 -93.55 126.06 -29.33
N THR A 11 -93.21 127.30 -29.76
CA THR A 11 -93.23 128.15 -30.98
C THR A 11 -92.65 129.56 -30.62
N ARG A 12 -91.62 130.05 -31.36
CA ARG A 12 -91.25 131.44 -31.83
C ARG A 12 -91.03 132.63 -30.85
N LYS A 13 -89.86 133.34 -30.87
CA LYS A 13 -89.38 134.49 -31.73
C LYS A 13 -90.19 135.80 -31.53
N LYS A 14 -89.70 137.06 -31.50
CA LYS A 14 -88.40 137.73 -31.82
C LYS A 14 -88.51 139.25 -31.47
N ASN A 15 -87.35 139.92 -31.28
CA ASN A 15 -87.06 141.38 -31.41
C ASN A 15 -87.64 142.33 -30.33
N VAL A 16 -87.00 143.41 -29.85
CA VAL A 16 -86.18 144.46 -30.47
C VAL A 16 -85.20 145.09 -29.42
N LEU A 17 -84.04 145.55 -29.90
CA LEU A 17 -82.97 146.29 -29.19
C LEU A 17 -83.41 147.60 -28.50
N GLY A 18 -82.84 147.89 -27.32
CA GLY A 18 -82.92 149.21 -26.66
C GLY A 18 -81.90 149.39 -25.51
N ARG A 19 -80.90 150.25 -25.75
CA ARG A 19 -80.12 151.15 -24.86
C ARG A 19 -79.97 150.87 -23.34
N ILE A 20 -78.70 150.85 -22.92
CA ILE A 20 -78.08 151.48 -21.72
C ILE A 20 -79.03 151.90 -20.60
N PHE A 21 -79.04 151.15 -19.48
CA PHE A 21 -78.87 151.64 -18.09
C PHE A 21 -78.92 150.45 -17.11
N SER A 22 -77.87 150.35 -16.28
CA SER A 22 -77.89 150.09 -14.82
C SER A 22 -78.59 148.85 -14.22
N HIS A 23 -77.84 148.18 -13.32
CA HIS A 23 -78.29 147.21 -12.29
C HIS A 23 -78.79 145.86 -12.84
N LYS A 24 -78.53 144.69 -12.24
CA LYS A 24 -78.26 144.36 -10.84
C LYS A 24 -77.72 142.92 -10.75
N LEU A 25 -76.78 142.77 -9.83
CA LEU A 25 -76.37 141.52 -9.18
C LEU A 25 -77.49 141.02 -8.24
N THR A 26 -77.68 139.71 -8.13
CA THR A 26 -78.02 138.92 -6.90
C THR A 26 -77.96 137.43 -7.28
N ASN A 27 -76.92 136.65 -6.92
CA ASN A 27 -76.63 135.95 -5.63
C ASN A 27 -77.69 134.88 -5.29
N PHE A 28 -77.37 133.59 -5.05
CA PHE A 28 -76.60 132.94 -3.96
C PHE A 28 -76.03 131.59 -4.47
N THR A 29 -74.78 131.13 -4.31
CA THR A 29 -74.00 130.64 -3.12
C THR A 29 -74.67 129.61 -2.20
N SER A 30 -74.09 128.39 -2.19
CA SER A 30 -73.76 127.52 -1.01
C SER A 30 -74.36 126.11 -0.90
N LEU A 31 -73.47 125.19 -0.48
CA LEU A 31 -73.64 123.93 0.30
C LEU A 31 -73.86 122.60 -0.49
N ILE A 32 -72.98 121.58 -0.52
CA ILE A 32 -72.15 120.83 0.47
C ILE A 32 -72.90 119.67 1.20
N PHE A 33 -72.30 118.45 1.12
CA PHE A 33 -72.40 117.23 1.96
C PHE A 33 -73.70 116.37 1.88
N ILE A 34 -73.73 115.03 1.88
CA ILE A 34 -72.92 113.94 2.50
C ILE A 34 -73.28 112.61 1.76
N LEU A 35 -72.32 111.78 1.29
CA LEU A 35 -71.75 110.55 1.92
C LEU A 35 -72.63 109.28 1.72
N ALA A 36 -72.18 108.03 1.50
CA ALA A 36 -70.89 107.33 1.58
C ALA A 36 -71.00 105.98 0.79
N ALA A 37 -69.96 105.49 0.10
CA ALA A 37 -69.09 104.36 0.51
C ALA A 37 -69.76 102.96 0.48
N ALA A 38 -69.21 101.85 0.02
CA ALA A 38 -67.90 101.45 -0.50
C ALA A 38 -68.04 100.03 -1.10
N LEU A 39 -67.06 99.64 -1.94
CA LEU A 39 -66.55 98.29 -2.24
C LEU A 39 -67.48 97.07 -2.14
N ILE A 40 -67.41 96.15 -3.12
CA ILE A 40 -67.01 94.73 -2.98
C ILE A 40 -67.30 93.96 -4.29
N PHE A 41 -66.24 93.33 -4.81
CA PHE A 41 -66.15 92.09 -5.60
C PHE A 41 -67.35 91.55 -6.39
N MET A 42 -67.12 91.23 -7.67
CA MET A 42 -67.27 89.86 -8.21
C MET A 42 -66.72 89.74 -9.65
N PRO A 43 -65.67 88.92 -9.90
CA PRO A 43 -65.38 88.38 -11.23
C PRO A 43 -66.16 87.06 -11.41
N LEU A 44 -66.86 86.89 -12.53
CA LEU A 44 -67.46 85.61 -12.93
C LEU A 44 -66.56 84.91 -13.96
N ALA A 45 -65.78 83.97 -13.42
CA ALA A 45 -65.41 82.65 -13.96
C ALA A 45 -64.69 82.55 -15.32
N ASN A 46 -63.38 82.86 -15.29
CA ASN A 46 -62.27 81.97 -15.65
C ASN A 46 -62.46 80.98 -16.83
N ALA A 47 -62.29 81.44 -18.06
CA ALA A 47 -61.54 80.69 -19.07
C ALA A 47 -60.09 81.21 -19.02
N ALA A 48 -59.23 80.58 -18.22
CA ALA A 48 -57.82 80.96 -18.15
C ALA A 48 -57.10 80.48 -19.42
N THR A 49 -56.99 81.35 -20.43
CA THR A 49 -55.99 81.20 -21.49
C THR A 49 -54.60 81.33 -20.88
N VAL A 50 -53.88 80.22 -20.83
CA VAL A 50 -52.45 80.14 -20.50
C VAL A 50 -51.68 80.94 -21.56
N ARG A 51 -51.05 82.07 -21.17
CA ARG A 51 -50.10 82.80 -22.04
C ARG A 51 -48.70 82.24 -21.83
N ILE A 52 -48.15 81.64 -22.88
CA ILE A 52 -46.72 81.26 -22.96
C ILE A 52 -45.98 82.46 -23.55
N GLN A 53 -45.02 83.02 -22.81
CA GLN A 53 -44.20 84.14 -23.28
C GLN A 53 -42.77 83.62 -23.44
N ASN A 54 -42.21 83.74 -24.65
CA ASN A 54 -40.88 83.23 -25.00
C ASN A 54 -40.67 81.72 -24.70
N GLY A 55 -41.73 80.91 -24.85
CA GLY A 55 -41.67 79.46 -24.63
C GLY A 55 -41.74 79.02 -23.17
N VAL A 56 -41.80 79.94 -22.21
CA VAL A 56 -41.86 79.64 -20.78
C VAL A 56 -43.24 80.01 -20.21
N LEU A 57 -43.79 79.11 -19.40
CA LEU A 57 -45.04 79.30 -18.67
C LEU A 57 -44.73 79.47 -17.17
N ASN A 58 -44.86 80.69 -16.66
CA ASN A 58 -44.70 81.00 -15.23
C ASN A 58 -46.06 80.93 -14.52
N ILE A 59 -46.18 80.07 -13.51
CA ILE A 59 -47.41 79.89 -12.73
C ILE A 59 -47.10 80.23 -11.28
N SER A 60 -47.72 81.29 -10.78
CA SER A 60 -47.49 81.85 -9.44
C SER A 60 -48.18 81.08 -8.31
N ASN A 61 -48.94 80.04 -8.66
CA ASN A 61 -49.71 79.17 -7.78
C ASN A 61 -49.57 77.72 -8.28
N ASN A 62 -50.27 76.77 -7.67
CA ASN A 62 -50.16 75.36 -8.05
C ASN A 62 -50.58 75.14 -9.52
N LEU A 63 -49.71 74.49 -10.30
CA LEU A 63 -50.03 73.98 -11.63
C LEU A 63 -50.66 72.60 -11.48
N LEU A 64 -51.95 72.49 -11.78
CA LEU A 64 -52.64 71.21 -11.93
C LEU A 64 -52.53 70.73 -13.39
N VAL A 65 -51.71 69.72 -13.65
CA VAL A 65 -51.75 69.00 -14.94
C VAL A 65 -52.44 67.67 -14.70
N SER A 66 -53.76 67.60 -14.95
CA SER A 66 -54.64 66.49 -14.56
C SER A 66 -54.64 66.27 -13.04
N THR A 67 -55.79 65.98 -12.43
CA THR A 67 -55.85 65.84 -10.96
C THR A 67 -54.91 64.76 -10.43
N ASN A 68 -54.43 63.84 -11.27
CA ASN A 68 -53.67 62.68 -10.81
C ASN A 68 -52.31 62.53 -11.49
N ALA A 69 -51.82 63.46 -12.32
CA ALA A 69 -50.57 63.25 -13.08
C ALA A 69 -49.38 64.06 -12.54
N LEU A 70 -49.53 65.38 -12.35
CA LEU A 70 -48.48 66.23 -11.79
C LEU A 70 -49.10 67.36 -10.96
N PHE A 71 -48.76 67.42 -9.68
CA PHE A 71 -49.19 68.43 -8.72
C PHE A 71 -47.97 69.13 -8.13
N VAL A 72 -47.75 70.39 -8.53
CA VAL A 72 -46.73 71.25 -7.91
C VAL A 72 -47.39 71.99 -6.75
N ASP A 73 -47.05 71.62 -5.52
CA ASP A 73 -47.42 72.33 -4.29
C ASP A 73 -46.36 73.40 -3.99
N ALA A 74 -46.55 74.58 -4.58
CA ALA A 74 -45.64 75.70 -4.43
C ALA A 74 -45.63 76.26 -2.99
N ALA A 75 -46.72 76.08 -2.24
CA ALA A 75 -46.81 76.56 -0.86
C ALA A 75 -45.94 75.75 0.11
N ASN A 76 -45.75 74.46 -0.18
CA ASN A 76 -44.92 73.56 0.63
C ASN A 76 -43.62 73.12 -0.06
N ASN A 77 -43.28 73.71 -1.21
CA ASN A 77 -42.12 73.38 -2.05
C ASN A 77 -42.06 71.90 -2.45
N LYS A 78 -43.16 71.32 -2.95
CA LYS A 78 -43.21 69.90 -3.34
C LYS A 78 -43.75 69.70 -4.75
N VAL A 79 -43.31 68.62 -5.39
CA VAL A 79 -43.87 68.15 -6.66
C VAL A 79 -44.32 66.71 -6.48
N GLY A 80 -45.62 66.45 -6.58
CA GLY A 80 -46.19 65.11 -6.65
C GLY A 80 -46.41 64.71 -8.11
N ILE A 81 -45.98 63.51 -8.50
CA ILE A 81 -46.37 62.88 -9.77
C ILE A 81 -47.28 61.72 -9.36
N GLY A 82 -48.50 61.64 -9.89
CA GLY A 82 -49.44 60.59 -9.49
C GLY A 82 -50.33 60.86 -8.26
N THR A 83 -50.19 62.01 -7.57
CA THR A 83 -50.90 62.31 -6.30
C THR A 83 -51.26 63.79 -6.14
N THR A 84 -52.43 64.07 -5.55
CA THR A 84 -52.88 65.43 -5.17
C THR A 84 -52.45 65.87 -3.77
N SER A 85 -51.93 64.94 -2.96
CA SER A 85 -51.56 65.17 -1.56
C SER A 85 -50.17 64.61 -1.31
N PRO A 86 -49.09 65.31 -1.72
CA PRO A 86 -47.72 64.90 -1.44
C PRO A 86 -47.41 65.03 0.08
N GLY A 87 -47.85 64.04 0.87
CA GLY A 87 -47.68 64.01 2.32
C GLY A 87 -47.66 62.59 2.94
N ILE A 88 -46.50 62.24 3.53
CA ILE A 88 -46.19 61.31 4.64
C ILE A 88 -44.64 61.31 4.75
N ALA A 89 -43.91 61.56 5.85
CA ALA A 89 -44.18 62.04 7.21
C ALA A 89 -42.90 62.70 7.82
N THR A 90 -43.11 63.67 8.71
CA THR A 90 -42.22 64.25 9.76
C THR A 90 -40.85 64.87 9.43
N THR A 91 -40.79 66.20 9.61
CA THR A 91 -39.63 67.11 9.81
C THR A 91 -38.36 66.88 8.98
N GLY A 92 -38.16 67.75 7.98
CA GLY A 92 -36.86 67.95 7.31
C GLY A 92 -36.68 67.17 6.00
N SER A 93 -37.53 67.47 5.00
CA SER A 93 -37.52 66.87 3.66
C SER A 93 -36.27 67.20 2.83
N PRO A 94 -35.98 66.39 1.80
CA PRO A 94 -36.03 66.94 0.45
C PRO A 94 -37.26 66.42 -0.30
N ALA A 95 -38.06 67.35 -0.83
CA ALA A 95 -39.01 67.06 -1.89
C ALA A 95 -38.33 67.45 -3.21
N PHE A 96 -38.22 66.48 -4.14
CA PHE A 96 -37.77 66.66 -5.54
C PHE A 96 -36.24 66.89 -5.76
N THR A 97 -35.57 66.37 -6.81
CA THR A 97 -35.32 67.11 -8.08
C THR A 97 -34.61 66.29 -9.20
N VAL A 98 -34.91 66.63 -10.47
CA VAL A 98 -34.31 66.08 -11.72
C VAL A 98 -33.32 67.09 -12.35
N LEU A 99 -32.22 66.59 -12.90
CA LEU A 99 -30.92 67.26 -12.97
C LEU A 99 -30.56 68.10 -14.23
N GLY A 100 -29.60 69.02 -14.04
CA GLY A 100 -28.91 69.83 -15.07
C GLY A 100 -27.69 69.13 -15.71
N SER A 101 -27.13 69.76 -16.75
CA SER A 101 -26.47 69.17 -17.92
C SER A 101 -25.08 68.50 -17.77
N SER A 102 -24.82 67.69 -16.75
CA SER A 102 -23.69 66.74 -16.79
C SER A 102 -23.98 65.45 -16.02
N GLU A 103 -24.16 64.37 -16.78
CA GLU A 103 -24.13 62.92 -16.49
C GLU A 103 -24.99 62.31 -15.37
N THR A 104 -25.67 63.07 -14.52
CA THR A 104 -26.54 62.49 -13.46
C THR A 104 -28.00 62.89 -13.71
N LEU A 105 -29.00 62.00 -13.49
CA LEU A 105 -30.44 62.24 -13.81
C LEU A 105 -31.31 62.64 -12.60
N ILE A 106 -31.03 62.14 -11.39
CA ILE A 106 -31.74 62.49 -10.14
C ILE A 106 -30.69 62.65 -9.01
N GLU A 107 -30.71 63.77 -8.29
CA GLU A 107 -29.86 64.00 -7.11
C GLU A 107 -30.71 64.00 -5.84
N VAL A 108 -30.30 63.16 -4.88
CA VAL A 108 -30.89 63.10 -3.54
C VAL A 108 -29.78 63.35 -2.53
N GLY A 109 -29.80 64.53 -1.92
CA GLY A 109 -28.77 64.97 -1.00
C GLY A 109 -29.35 65.60 0.26
N ARG A 110 -28.52 65.68 1.31
CA ARG A 110 -28.83 66.35 2.57
C ARG A 110 -27.75 67.38 2.89
N SER A 111 -28.15 68.61 3.19
CA SER A 111 -27.26 69.63 3.74
C SER A 111 -27.15 69.46 5.26
N ALA A 112 -26.18 68.66 5.72
CA ALA A 112 -25.88 68.44 7.14
C ALA A 112 -24.35 68.32 7.35
N PRO A 113 -23.84 68.54 8.58
CA PRO A 113 -22.42 68.37 8.88
C PRO A 113 -21.94 66.96 8.54
N ILE A 114 -20.76 66.85 7.91
CA ILE A 114 -20.17 65.58 7.49
C ILE A 114 -19.83 64.67 8.69
N SER A 115 -20.77 63.82 9.12
CA SER A 115 -20.54 62.77 10.11
C SER A 115 -20.57 61.38 9.47
N ASP A 116 -19.87 60.42 10.08
CA ASP A 116 -19.98 59.02 9.67
C ASP A 116 -21.41 58.49 9.93
N GLY A 117 -21.92 57.64 9.04
CA GLY A 117 -23.31 57.14 9.08
C GLY A 117 -24.38 58.17 8.73
N LEU A 118 -23.99 59.38 8.28
CA LEU A 118 -24.93 60.42 7.89
C LEU A 118 -25.69 59.99 6.62
N ARG A 119 -26.96 59.62 6.75
CA ARG A 119 -27.85 59.37 5.60
C ARG A 119 -27.96 60.60 4.71
N LEU A 120 -27.59 60.47 3.44
CA LEU A 120 -27.67 61.52 2.43
C LEU A 120 -29.01 61.50 1.69
N GLY A 121 -29.53 60.30 1.46
CA GLY A 121 -30.77 60.08 0.73
C GLY A 121 -31.26 58.65 0.86
N GLN A 122 -32.56 58.46 0.65
CA GLN A 122 -33.22 57.15 0.66
C GLN A 122 -34.27 57.10 -0.46
N TYR A 123 -34.28 55.98 -1.17
CA TYR A 123 -35.34 55.63 -2.12
C TYR A 123 -36.18 54.50 -1.52
N ASP A 124 -37.47 54.75 -1.31
CA ASP A 124 -38.39 53.81 -0.68
C ASP A 124 -39.28 53.09 -1.68
N PHE A 125 -39.38 51.78 -1.51
CA PHE A 125 -40.41 50.95 -2.12
C PHE A 125 -41.51 50.73 -1.07
N ILE A 126 -42.71 51.22 -1.37
CA ILE A 126 -43.84 51.24 -0.42
C ILE A 126 -44.98 50.38 -0.96
N SER A 127 -45.52 49.51 -0.11
CA SER A 127 -46.80 48.83 -0.35
C SER A 127 -47.93 49.64 0.26
N THR A 128 -48.99 49.88 -0.51
CA THR A 128 -50.20 50.57 -0.05
C THR A 128 -51.35 49.60 0.26
N ALA A 129 -51.07 48.29 0.27
CA ALA A 129 -52.08 47.24 0.28
C ALA A 129 -52.55 46.79 1.68
N GLN A 130 -51.99 47.33 2.77
CA GLN A 130 -52.36 47.00 4.15
C GLN A 130 -52.88 48.25 4.88
N ASN A 131 -54.00 48.11 5.57
CA ASN A 131 -54.61 49.13 6.43
C ASN A 131 -54.22 48.78 7.88
N PRO A 132 -53.50 49.63 8.65
CA PRO A 132 -53.37 51.08 8.51
C PRO A 132 -51.92 51.52 8.22
N GLY A 133 -51.55 51.67 6.95
CA GLY A 133 -50.37 52.46 6.59
C GLY A 133 -49.66 52.01 5.33
N ASN A 134 -49.13 52.99 4.61
CA ASN A 134 -48.09 52.77 3.62
C ASN A 134 -46.89 52.09 4.28
N GLU A 135 -46.63 50.82 3.95
CA GLU A 135 -45.54 50.05 4.55
C GLU A 135 -44.32 50.06 3.63
N GLN A 136 -43.16 50.49 4.16
CA GLN A 136 -41.89 50.31 3.46
C GLN A 136 -41.57 48.81 3.38
N VAL A 137 -41.45 48.30 2.16
CA VAL A 137 -41.10 46.89 1.89
C VAL A 137 -39.64 46.74 1.46
N GLY A 138 -39.03 47.82 0.97
CA GLY A 138 -37.61 47.88 0.63
C GLY A 138 -37.11 49.32 0.57
N ALA A 139 -35.79 49.51 0.71
CA ALA A 139 -35.16 50.82 0.59
C ALA A 139 -33.73 50.71 0.04
N ILE A 140 -33.33 51.73 -0.72
CA ILE A 140 -31.93 51.97 -1.11
C ILE A 140 -31.47 53.25 -0.43
N ILE A 141 -30.38 53.19 0.31
CA ILE A 141 -29.96 54.27 1.19
C ILE A 141 -28.50 54.62 0.89
N GLY A 142 -28.24 55.90 0.62
CA GLY A 142 -26.88 56.44 0.57
C GLY A 142 -26.51 57.05 1.92
N GLU A 143 -25.39 56.65 2.49
CA GLU A 143 -24.86 57.23 3.74
C GLU A 143 -23.39 57.63 3.57
N LEU A 144 -22.93 58.66 4.28
CA LEU A 144 -21.51 58.93 4.40
C LEU A 144 -20.85 57.82 5.22
N GLN A 145 -19.72 57.34 4.73
CA GLN A 145 -18.89 56.36 5.41
C GLN A 145 -17.43 56.79 5.44
N GLY A 146 -16.80 56.68 6.60
CA GLY A 146 -15.37 56.91 6.81
C GLY A 146 -15.05 58.20 7.57
N ASN A 147 -13.77 58.37 7.91
CA ASN A 147 -13.31 59.45 8.78
C ASN A 147 -12.54 60.58 8.06
N HIS A 148 -12.73 60.76 6.75
CA HIS A 148 -12.05 61.84 6.03
C HIS A 148 -12.58 63.22 6.49
N PRO A 149 -11.71 64.20 6.79
CA PRO A 149 -12.09 65.52 7.31
C PRO A 149 -12.67 66.51 6.27
N GLY A 150 -12.92 66.09 5.03
CA GLY A 150 -13.25 66.99 3.91
C GLY A 150 -14.19 66.35 2.90
N VAL A 151 -13.82 65.19 2.36
CA VAL A 151 -14.69 64.38 1.49
C VAL A 151 -14.81 62.97 2.06
N LYS A 152 -15.90 62.70 2.79
CA LYS A 152 -16.16 61.32 3.25
C LYS A 152 -16.55 60.46 2.06
N GLY A 153 -16.20 59.17 2.12
CA GLY A 153 -16.71 58.20 1.16
C GLY A 153 -18.21 57.99 1.34
N GLY A 154 -18.82 57.30 0.39
CA GLY A 154 -20.23 56.91 0.46
C GLY A 154 -20.35 55.40 0.62
N ARG A 155 -21.41 54.96 1.29
CA ARG A 155 -21.87 53.57 1.24
C ARG A 155 -23.31 53.50 0.78
N ILE A 156 -23.65 52.39 0.14
CA ILE A 156 -25.01 52.06 -0.26
C ILE A 156 -25.51 50.91 0.62
N LEU A 157 -26.68 51.09 1.21
CA LEU A 157 -27.39 50.04 1.95
C LEU A 157 -28.65 49.65 1.18
N LEU A 158 -28.82 48.34 1.00
CA LEU A 158 -30.01 47.73 0.44
C LEU A 158 -30.77 47.05 1.56
N GLN A 159 -31.93 47.61 1.90
CA GLN A 159 -32.78 47.12 2.98
C GLN A 159 -34.03 46.43 2.44
N THR A 160 -34.43 45.34 3.09
CA THR A 160 -35.74 44.71 2.86
C THR A 160 -36.43 44.41 4.18
N ARG A 161 -37.77 44.39 4.13
CA ARG A 161 -38.59 43.94 5.24
C ARG A 161 -38.74 42.42 5.20
N ALA A 162 -38.51 41.75 6.33
CA ALA A 162 -38.92 40.35 6.47
C ALA A 162 -40.44 40.26 6.62
N ASP A 163 -41.06 39.14 6.22
CA ASP A 163 -42.48 38.92 6.48
C ASP A 163 -42.75 38.95 8.00
N GLY A 164 -43.73 39.76 8.43
CA GLY A 164 -44.01 40.06 9.84
C GLY A 164 -42.89 40.77 10.63
N GLY A 165 -41.80 41.20 9.97
CA GLY A 165 -40.62 41.80 10.62
C GLY A 165 -40.37 43.27 10.26
N GLY A 166 -39.27 43.81 10.78
CA GLY A 166 -38.77 45.16 10.47
C GLY A 166 -37.86 45.20 9.24
N MET A 167 -37.51 46.42 8.82
CA MET A 167 -36.50 46.67 7.79
C MET A 167 -35.11 46.27 8.29
N THR A 168 -34.36 45.52 7.48
CA THR A 168 -33.00 45.07 7.80
C THR A 168 -32.09 45.26 6.61
N ASN A 169 -30.82 45.61 6.86
CA ASN A 169 -29.79 45.65 5.83
C ASN A 169 -29.50 44.25 5.32
N ARG A 170 -29.67 44.03 4.01
CA ARG A 170 -29.39 42.74 3.35
C ARG A 170 -28.06 42.76 2.62
N MET A 171 -27.77 43.87 1.95
CA MET A 171 -26.53 44.06 1.22
C MET A 171 -25.99 45.48 1.48
N THR A 172 -24.67 45.56 1.62
CA THR A 172 -23.91 46.79 1.81
C THR A 172 -22.86 46.87 0.71
N ILE A 173 -22.68 48.03 0.11
CA ILE A 173 -21.49 48.36 -0.66
C ILE A 173 -20.80 49.49 0.08
N ASP A 174 -19.61 49.22 0.63
CA ASP A 174 -18.88 50.17 1.46
C ASP A 174 -18.10 51.21 0.63
N ASN A 175 -17.44 52.15 1.32
CA ASN A 175 -16.63 53.18 0.68
C ASN A 175 -15.33 52.67 0.03
N ALA A 176 -14.94 51.41 0.25
CA ALA A 176 -13.83 50.75 -0.42
C ALA A 176 -14.27 49.92 -1.64
N GLY A 177 -15.58 49.81 -1.88
CA GLY A 177 -16.16 49.02 -2.97
C GLY A 177 -16.39 47.55 -2.62
N ASN A 178 -16.24 47.16 -1.36
CA ASN A 178 -16.50 45.81 -0.91
C ASN A 178 -18.02 45.58 -0.79
N VAL A 179 -18.45 44.38 -1.19
CA VAL A 179 -19.85 43.95 -1.10
C VAL A 179 -20.02 43.07 0.14
N GLY A 180 -20.80 43.52 1.10
CA GLY A 180 -21.25 42.73 2.24
C GLY A 180 -22.65 42.18 2.01
N ILE A 181 -22.88 40.87 2.16
CA ILE A 181 -24.21 40.27 2.23
C ILE A 181 -24.44 39.78 3.67
N GLY A 182 -25.43 40.35 4.36
CA GLY A 182 -25.68 40.08 5.78
C GLY A 182 -24.67 40.72 6.75
N THR A 183 -23.78 41.60 6.27
CA THR A 183 -22.82 42.38 7.06
C THR A 183 -22.82 43.86 6.65
N LEU A 184 -22.55 44.74 7.61
CA LEU A 184 -22.39 46.20 7.40
C LEU A 184 -20.93 46.62 7.22
N SER A 185 -20.02 45.73 7.56
CA SER A 185 -18.58 45.95 7.56
C SER A 185 -17.92 44.76 6.86
N PRO A 186 -17.99 44.67 5.52
CA PRO A 186 -17.32 43.60 4.79
C PRO A 186 -15.80 43.68 4.99
N GLU A 187 -15.16 42.55 5.30
CA GLU A 187 -13.71 42.49 5.51
C GLU A 187 -12.92 42.09 4.24
N SER A 188 -13.64 41.76 3.15
CA SER A 188 -13.08 41.41 1.85
C SER A 188 -13.99 41.90 0.73
N THR A 189 -13.52 41.82 -0.53
CA THR A 189 -14.27 42.30 -1.71
C THR A 189 -15.69 41.73 -1.80
N LEU A 190 -15.90 40.49 -1.37
CA LEU A 190 -17.23 39.90 -1.17
C LEU A 190 -17.25 39.13 0.15
N ASP A 191 -17.92 39.68 1.15
CA ASP A 191 -18.10 39.07 2.47
C ASP A 191 -19.57 38.67 2.65
N VAL A 192 -19.82 37.37 2.78
CA VAL A 192 -21.16 36.82 2.96
C VAL A 192 -21.28 36.19 4.34
N ARG A 193 -22.05 36.83 5.23
CA ARG A 193 -22.45 36.24 6.52
C ARG A 193 -23.64 35.30 6.32
N GLY A 194 -23.35 34.09 5.84
CA GLY A 194 -24.33 33.04 5.60
C GLY A 194 -23.83 31.96 4.65
N ALA A 195 -24.73 31.07 4.23
CA ALA A 195 -24.41 30.04 3.24
C ALA A 195 -24.47 30.60 1.81
N VAL A 196 -23.46 30.30 0.99
CA VAL A 196 -23.42 30.66 -0.44
C VAL A 196 -23.79 29.43 -1.27
N LYS A 197 -24.85 29.54 -2.09
CA LYS A 197 -25.22 28.54 -3.09
C LYS A 197 -24.87 29.08 -4.48
N ALA A 198 -23.94 28.44 -5.17
CA ALA A 198 -23.54 28.77 -6.52
C ALA A 198 -23.70 27.55 -7.44
N THR A 199 -23.98 27.78 -8.73
CA THR A 199 -23.95 26.72 -9.75
C THR A 199 -22.52 26.28 -10.05
N SER A 200 -21.56 27.18 -9.96
CA SER A 200 -20.12 26.93 -10.10
C SER A 200 -19.31 28.06 -9.46
N PHE A 201 -18.18 27.73 -8.84
CA PHE A 201 -17.12 28.69 -8.52
C PHE A 201 -16.05 28.59 -9.60
N ALA A 202 -15.69 29.71 -10.24
CA ALA A 202 -14.62 29.75 -11.24
C ALA A 202 -13.28 30.08 -10.56
N GLY A 203 -12.27 29.23 -10.75
CA GLY A 203 -10.96 29.33 -10.10
C GLY A 203 -10.41 27.94 -9.73
N ASP A 204 -9.25 27.89 -9.10
CA ASP A 204 -8.65 26.63 -8.62
C ASP A 204 -9.20 26.15 -7.27
N GLY A 205 -10.08 26.93 -6.64
CA GLY A 205 -10.70 26.61 -5.36
C GLY A 205 -9.75 26.64 -4.16
N SER A 206 -8.47 26.99 -4.36
CA SER A 206 -7.43 26.98 -3.31
C SER A 206 -7.71 27.90 -2.14
N GLN A 207 -8.54 28.93 -2.37
CA GLN A 207 -8.92 29.95 -1.39
C GLN A 207 -10.25 29.64 -0.68
N LEU A 208 -10.93 28.53 -1.02
CA LEU A 208 -12.13 28.09 -0.31
C LEU A 208 -11.72 27.43 1.01
N THR A 209 -11.66 28.23 2.07
CA THR A 209 -11.34 27.77 3.43
C THR A 209 -12.61 27.51 4.24
N ASN A 210 -12.51 26.72 5.32
CA ASN A 210 -13.60 26.52 6.29
C ASN A 210 -14.94 25.98 5.72
N LEU A 211 -14.92 25.20 4.64
CA LEU A 211 -16.12 24.51 4.13
C LEU A 211 -16.63 23.55 5.22
N PRO A 212 -17.76 23.85 5.90
CA PRO A 212 -18.27 22.98 6.95
C PRO A 212 -18.69 21.67 6.31
N THR A 213 -18.25 20.55 6.89
CA THR A 213 -18.78 19.24 6.54
C THR A 213 -20.28 19.30 6.68
N ALA A 214 -21.01 19.13 5.58
CA ALA A 214 -22.41 18.76 5.70
C ALA A 214 -22.44 17.53 6.59
N THR A 215 -23.09 17.64 7.76
CA THR A 215 -23.40 16.51 8.62
C THR A 215 -24.16 15.50 7.76
N GLY A 216 -23.45 14.46 7.29
CA GLY A 216 -23.99 13.42 6.42
C GLY A 216 -23.56 13.42 4.94
N SER A 217 -22.62 14.26 4.49
CA SER A 217 -22.08 14.16 3.12
C SER A 217 -20.57 13.89 3.09
N SER A 218 -20.21 12.67 2.69
CA SER A 218 -18.86 12.10 2.68
C SER A 218 -17.88 12.69 1.63
N ASN A 219 -18.09 13.91 1.12
CA ASN A 219 -17.39 14.38 -0.09
C ASN A 219 -16.38 15.52 0.09
N SER A 220 -15.97 15.87 1.32
CA SER A 220 -14.70 16.59 1.51
C SER A 220 -13.63 15.62 1.99
N LEU A 221 -12.95 14.99 1.02
CA LEU A 221 -11.87 14.02 1.26
C LEU A 221 -10.58 14.67 1.84
N TRP A 222 -10.63 15.94 2.28
CA TRP A 222 -9.47 16.72 2.72
C TRP A 222 -9.78 17.59 3.97
N ASN A 223 -10.51 17.07 4.97
CA ASN A 223 -10.74 17.79 6.23
C ASN A 223 -9.75 17.40 7.33
N SER A 224 -9.09 18.41 7.91
CA SER A 224 -8.05 18.41 8.95
C SER A 224 -8.50 17.99 10.36
N THR A 225 -9.65 17.32 10.51
CA THR A 225 -10.09 16.80 11.82
C THR A 225 -10.66 15.38 11.72
N GLY A 226 -10.19 14.49 12.60
CA GLY A 226 -10.65 13.10 12.72
C GLY A 226 -9.83 12.05 11.94
N ASN A 227 -10.38 10.84 11.82
CA ASN A 227 -9.70 9.61 11.35
C ASN A 227 -9.87 9.33 9.84
N ASN A 228 -10.17 10.33 9.01
CA ASN A 228 -10.53 10.10 7.60
C ASN A 228 -9.33 10.21 6.66
N ILE A 229 -8.99 11.41 6.16
CA ILE A 229 -7.83 11.65 5.29
C ILE A 229 -7.19 12.95 5.76
N TYR A 230 -6.01 12.85 6.36
CA TYR A 230 -5.28 13.94 6.99
C TYR A 230 -4.09 14.34 6.13
N GLN A 231 -4.10 15.54 5.54
CA GLN A 231 -2.85 16.19 5.14
C GLN A 231 -2.22 16.79 6.39
N SER A 232 -1.02 16.33 6.75
CA SER A 232 -0.23 17.06 7.75
C SER A 232 -0.03 18.48 7.26
N GLU A 233 -0.52 19.45 8.06
CA GLU A 233 -0.64 20.87 7.71
C GLU A 233 0.68 21.54 7.26
N LEU A 234 1.82 20.83 7.34
CA LEU A 234 3.14 21.33 6.98
C LEU A 234 4.05 20.33 6.22
N LYS A 235 3.59 19.12 5.83
CA LYS A 235 4.51 18.07 5.30
C LYS A 235 4.07 17.27 4.07
N GLY A 236 2.84 17.41 3.57
CA GLY A 236 2.39 16.66 2.38
C GLY A 236 2.20 15.16 2.59
N ASN A 237 2.27 14.68 3.84
CA ASN A 237 1.94 13.30 4.23
C ASN A 237 0.42 13.13 4.34
N VAL A 238 -0.11 11.99 3.88
CA VAL A 238 -1.51 11.58 3.98
C VAL A 238 -1.68 10.53 5.08
N GLY A 239 -2.35 10.88 6.17
CA GLY A 239 -2.80 9.94 7.20
C GLY A 239 -4.22 9.46 6.93
N ILE A 240 -4.48 8.16 6.97
CA ILE A 240 -5.84 7.59 6.97
C ILE A 240 -6.01 6.86 8.30
N GLY A 241 -6.94 7.32 9.13
CA GLY A 241 -7.11 6.79 10.50
C GLY A 241 -6.11 7.29 11.54
N THR A 242 -5.24 8.24 11.18
CA THR A 242 -4.27 8.89 12.09
C THR A 242 -4.07 10.36 11.75
N ALA A 243 -3.97 11.21 12.78
CA ALA A 243 -3.65 12.64 12.67
C ALA A 243 -2.13 12.92 12.72
N SER A 244 -1.30 11.89 12.92
CA SER A 244 0.16 12.01 12.97
C SER A 244 0.81 11.01 12.01
N PRO A 245 0.78 11.25 10.69
CA PRO A 245 1.38 10.35 9.72
C PRO A 245 2.91 10.43 9.72
N ASP A 246 3.59 9.32 10.07
CA ASP A 246 5.05 9.22 10.09
C ASP A 246 5.66 9.08 8.67
N THR A 247 4.85 8.71 7.68
CA THR A 247 5.24 8.48 6.28
C THR A 247 4.31 9.26 5.33
N LEU A 248 4.71 9.39 4.04
CA LEU A 248 3.89 10.05 3.00
C LEU A 248 2.47 9.49 2.89
N LEU A 249 2.29 8.20 3.20
CA LEU A 249 1.00 7.55 3.35
C LEU A 249 1.03 6.65 4.59
N HIS A 250 0.31 7.03 5.65
CA HIS A 250 0.18 6.24 6.89
C HIS A 250 -1.28 5.82 7.08
N LEU A 251 -1.56 4.52 6.96
CA LEU A 251 -2.87 3.94 7.26
C LEU A 251 -2.84 3.34 8.67
N ALA A 252 -3.72 3.79 9.55
CA ALA A 252 -3.90 3.26 10.90
C ALA A 252 -5.35 2.83 11.09
N SER A 253 -5.58 1.59 11.52
CA SER A 253 -6.92 1.05 11.79
C SER A 253 -6.86 0.02 12.92
N SER A 254 -7.95 -0.11 13.66
CA SER A 254 -8.17 -1.20 14.63
C SER A 254 -8.77 -2.46 13.99
N THR A 255 -9.10 -2.40 12.69
CA THR A 255 -9.60 -3.51 11.86
C THR A 255 -8.70 -3.67 10.62
N ASN A 256 -9.14 -4.39 9.58
CA ASN A 256 -8.38 -4.53 8.34
C ASN A 256 -7.96 -3.15 7.80
N ALA A 257 -6.68 -2.82 7.95
CA ALA A 257 -6.18 -1.47 7.72
C ALA A 257 -6.01 -1.15 6.23
N MET A 258 -5.78 -2.16 5.38
CA MET A 258 -5.46 -1.95 3.97
C MET A 258 -5.75 -3.20 3.15
N GLN A 259 -6.69 -3.10 2.21
CA GLN A 259 -6.79 -4.01 1.07
C GLN A 259 -6.11 -3.31 -0.11
N ILE A 260 -4.94 -3.80 -0.52
CA ILE A 260 -4.17 -3.14 -1.60
C ILE A 260 -4.77 -3.45 -2.98
N LEU A 261 -5.36 -4.63 -3.16
CA LEU A 261 -5.84 -5.06 -4.47
C LEU A 261 -6.96 -6.10 -4.40
N GLU A 262 -8.00 -5.92 -5.21
CA GLU A 262 -9.04 -6.92 -5.51
C GLU A 262 -9.16 -7.04 -7.03
N THR A 263 -9.09 -8.26 -7.56
CA THR A 263 -9.27 -8.51 -9.00
C THR A 263 -10.27 -9.64 -9.20
N ALA A 264 -11.33 -9.38 -9.95
CA ALA A 264 -12.44 -10.31 -10.15
C ALA A 264 -12.54 -10.88 -11.59
N ASN A 265 -11.43 -10.88 -12.36
CA ASN A 265 -11.41 -11.38 -13.74
C ASN A 265 -10.25 -12.36 -13.96
N VAL A 266 -10.46 -13.41 -14.76
CA VAL A 266 -9.52 -14.53 -14.98
C VAL A 266 -8.35 -14.19 -15.90
N ALA A 267 -8.39 -13.05 -16.60
CA ALA A 267 -7.38 -12.71 -17.61
C ALA A 267 -6.13 -12.01 -17.04
N ASN A 268 -6.24 -11.31 -15.91
CA ASN A 268 -5.15 -10.53 -15.33
C ASN A 268 -5.11 -10.68 -13.82
N ALA A 269 -3.95 -11.03 -13.29
CA ALA A 269 -3.70 -11.02 -11.85
C ALA A 269 -3.58 -9.57 -11.35
N GLY A 270 -4.03 -9.34 -10.12
CA GLY A 270 -3.64 -8.14 -9.39
C GLY A 270 -2.13 -8.14 -9.13
N GLY A 271 -1.44 -7.02 -9.42
CA GLY A 271 -0.03 -6.84 -9.11
C GLY A 271 0.27 -5.53 -8.38
N MET A 272 1.26 -5.57 -7.49
CA MET A 272 1.90 -4.39 -6.91
C MET A 272 3.26 -4.19 -7.59
N ASN A 273 3.51 -3.01 -8.15
CA ASN A 273 4.76 -2.70 -8.83
C ASN A 273 5.69 -1.89 -7.92
N PHE A 274 6.85 -2.45 -7.60
CA PHE A 274 7.95 -1.72 -6.95
C PHE A 274 8.97 -1.30 -8.00
N ARG A 275 9.27 0.00 -8.08
CA ARG A 275 10.18 0.55 -9.10
C ARG A 275 11.26 1.39 -8.43
N ARG A 276 12.52 1.07 -8.74
CA ARG A 276 13.69 1.83 -8.31
C ARG A 276 14.40 2.36 -9.56
N ALA A 277 14.78 3.63 -9.51
CA ALA A 277 15.78 4.22 -10.39
C ALA A 277 16.71 5.09 -9.54
N ARG A 278 17.92 5.35 -10.03
CA ARG A 278 18.78 6.40 -9.47
C ARG A 278 18.46 7.74 -10.16
N GLY A 279 19.08 8.83 -9.69
CA GLY A 279 18.84 10.17 -10.21
C GLY A 279 17.56 10.81 -9.64
N SER A 280 16.96 11.74 -10.39
CA SER A 280 15.70 12.39 -10.00
C SER A 280 14.52 11.77 -10.76
N LEU A 281 13.29 12.04 -10.29
CA LEU A 281 12.09 11.60 -11.02
C LEU A 281 12.02 12.20 -12.44
N ALA A 282 12.55 13.42 -12.62
CA ALA A 282 12.62 14.12 -13.90
C ALA A 282 13.77 13.63 -14.80
N SER A 283 14.87 13.13 -14.22
CA SER A 283 16.05 12.63 -14.93
C SER A 283 16.58 11.39 -14.24
N LYS A 284 16.07 10.23 -14.65
CA LYS A 284 16.41 8.92 -14.08
C LYS A 284 17.75 8.43 -14.64
N SER A 285 18.54 7.77 -13.80
CA SER A 285 19.73 7.03 -14.19
C SER A 285 19.58 5.55 -13.83
N ALA A 286 20.38 4.70 -14.48
CA ALA A 286 20.38 3.27 -14.22
C ALA A 286 20.72 2.94 -12.76
N VAL A 287 20.08 1.91 -12.22
CA VAL A 287 20.47 1.26 -10.97
C VAL A 287 21.79 0.50 -11.17
N GLN A 288 22.47 0.19 -10.08
CA GLN A 288 23.79 -0.46 -10.04
C GLN A 288 23.71 -1.77 -9.27
N ASN A 289 24.72 -2.64 -9.43
CA ASN A 289 24.82 -3.87 -8.64
C ASN A 289 24.69 -3.57 -7.13
N ALA A 290 23.99 -4.45 -6.43
CA ALA A 290 23.62 -4.35 -5.01
C ALA A 290 22.65 -3.20 -4.65
N ASP A 291 22.10 -2.46 -5.63
CA ASP A 291 20.99 -1.58 -5.34
C ASP A 291 19.78 -2.38 -4.89
N GLU A 292 19.27 -2.06 -3.71
CA GLU A 292 17.97 -2.55 -3.31
C GLU A 292 16.88 -2.00 -4.25
N ILE A 293 15.83 -2.77 -4.51
CA ILE A 293 14.68 -2.37 -5.34
C ILE A 293 13.47 -2.15 -4.45
N VAL A 294 13.23 -3.12 -3.56
CA VAL A 294 12.15 -3.09 -2.56
C VAL A 294 12.65 -3.71 -1.26
N ASN A 295 12.17 -3.16 -0.15
CA ASN A 295 12.33 -3.70 1.19
C ASN A 295 10.94 -3.85 1.82
N LEU A 296 10.43 -5.08 1.92
CA LEU A 296 9.16 -5.37 2.59
C LEU A 296 9.46 -5.74 4.05
N GLN A 297 9.26 -4.78 4.93
CA GLN A 297 9.54 -4.92 6.36
C GLN A 297 8.32 -5.45 7.12
N PHE A 298 8.52 -6.54 7.84
CA PHE A 298 7.54 -7.09 8.77
C PHE A 298 7.91 -6.62 10.17
N GLN A 299 7.24 -5.57 10.64
CA GLN A 299 7.55 -4.91 11.90
C GLN A 299 6.55 -5.25 13.00
N ALA A 300 7.05 -5.34 14.23
CA ALA A 300 6.23 -5.46 15.43
C ALA A 300 6.72 -4.48 16.50
N TYR A 301 5.80 -4.00 17.34
CA TYR A 301 6.14 -3.15 18.48
C TYR A 301 6.68 -4.01 19.62
N ASP A 302 7.91 -3.74 20.07
CA ASP A 302 8.60 -4.52 21.10
C ASP A 302 8.29 -4.08 22.55
N GLY A 303 7.35 -3.13 22.71
CA GLY A 303 7.06 -2.45 23.97
C GLY A 303 7.64 -1.03 24.04
N THR A 304 8.63 -0.71 23.20
CA THR A 304 9.29 0.60 23.14
C THR A 304 9.27 1.24 21.76
N ALA A 305 9.40 0.44 20.70
CA ALA A 305 9.37 0.91 19.31
C ALA A 305 9.07 -0.24 18.35
N TYR A 306 8.72 0.12 17.11
CA TYR A 306 8.60 -0.85 16.04
C TYR A 306 9.99 -1.36 15.61
N ARG A 307 10.13 -2.68 15.48
CA ARG A 307 11.35 -3.40 15.07
C ARG A 307 11.05 -4.37 13.94
N ASN A 308 12.02 -4.58 13.05
CA ASN A 308 11.93 -5.59 12.00
C ASN A 308 12.05 -7.00 12.61
N ALA A 309 11.00 -7.82 12.47
CA ALA A 309 11.04 -9.25 12.78
C ALA A 309 11.57 -10.05 11.56
N GLY A 310 11.21 -9.61 10.36
CA GLY A 310 11.67 -10.21 9.11
C GLY A 310 11.61 -9.20 7.97
N VAL A 311 12.33 -9.51 6.89
CA VAL A 311 12.36 -8.69 5.67
C VAL A 311 12.34 -9.59 4.45
N ILE A 312 11.53 -9.22 3.46
CA ILE A 312 11.65 -9.75 2.09
C ILE A 312 12.14 -8.62 1.20
N GLY A 313 13.26 -8.84 0.53
CA GLY A 313 13.88 -7.84 -0.32
C GLY A 313 14.03 -8.30 -1.76
N ALA A 314 14.15 -7.35 -2.68
CA ALA A 314 14.74 -7.61 -3.99
C ALA A 314 15.88 -6.62 -4.23
N ILE A 315 16.98 -7.09 -4.80
CA ILE A 315 18.14 -6.25 -5.15
C ILE A 315 18.52 -6.47 -6.61
N VAL A 316 19.28 -5.53 -7.16
CA VAL A 316 20.02 -5.69 -8.41
C VAL A 316 21.23 -6.59 -8.14
N ASP A 317 21.36 -7.69 -8.87
CA ASP A 317 22.34 -8.76 -8.67
C ASP A 317 23.22 -8.94 -9.93
N GLY A 318 23.78 -7.84 -10.39
CA GLY A 318 24.60 -7.74 -11.58
C GLY A 318 24.63 -6.31 -12.13
N THR A 319 25.25 -6.09 -13.29
CA THR A 319 25.21 -4.78 -13.95
C THR A 319 24.03 -4.74 -14.92
N PRO A 320 23.05 -3.82 -14.76
CA PRO A 320 21.91 -3.73 -15.68
C PRO A 320 22.31 -3.35 -17.11
N GLY A 321 21.62 -3.95 -18.09
CA GLY A 321 21.74 -3.65 -19.51
C GLY A 321 20.48 -2.98 -20.09
N SER A 322 20.46 -2.69 -21.39
CA SER A 322 19.36 -1.97 -22.06
C SER A 322 18.01 -2.70 -22.10
N SER A 323 17.98 -3.98 -21.75
CA SER A 323 16.76 -4.80 -21.58
C SER A 323 17.00 -5.94 -20.60
N ASP A 324 17.95 -5.74 -19.69
CA ASP A 324 18.40 -6.74 -18.72
C ASP A 324 18.45 -6.11 -17.34
N MET A 325 17.80 -6.78 -16.38
CA MET A 325 17.76 -6.37 -14.98
C MET A 325 18.03 -7.60 -14.13
N PRO A 326 19.31 -7.98 -13.94
CA PRO A 326 19.65 -9.11 -13.09
C PRO A 326 19.20 -8.77 -11.67
N GLY A 327 18.26 -9.56 -11.14
CA GLY A 327 17.66 -9.33 -9.83
C GLY A 327 17.80 -10.56 -8.95
N ALA A 328 17.96 -10.34 -7.65
CA ALA A 328 17.90 -11.39 -6.64
C ALA A 328 16.77 -11.12 -5.64
N LEU A 329 16.16 -12.19 -5.15
CA LEU A 329 15.19 -12.16 -4.04
C LEU A 329 15.86 -12.61 -2.75
N LEU A 330 15.64 -11.88 -1.67
CA LEU A 330 16.27 -12.10 -0.38
C LEU A 330 15.21 -12.32 0.69
N PHE A 331 15.50 -13.24 1.60
CA PHE A 331 14.72 -13.52 2.80
C PHE A 331 15.62 -13.34 4.02
N LEU A 332 15.28 -12.37 4.86
CA LEU A 332 16.04 -12.02 6.05
C LEU A 332 15.20 -12.19 7.30
N THR A 333 15.84 -12.62 8.39
CA THR A 333 15.21 -12.68 9.72
C THR A 333 16.12 -12.03 10.74
N THR A 334 15.53 -11.41 11.75
CA THR A 334 16.28 -10.87 12.89
C THR A 334 16.47 -11.98 13.92
N PRO A 335 17.73 -12.37 14.24
CA PRO A 335 17.99 -13.26 15.36
C PRO A 335 17.41 -12.72 16.67
N ASP A 336 17.06 -13.61 17.59
CA ASP A 336 16.75 -13.21 18.97
C ASP A 336 17.94 -12.44 19.57
N ASN A 337 17.65 -11.38 20.33
CA ASN A 337 18.63 -10.44 20.88
C ASN A 337 19.51 -9.71 19.83
N SER A 338 19.04 -9.57 18.58
CA SER A 338 19.68 -8.74 17.56
C SER A 338 18.82 -7.54 17.19
N GLY A 339 19.45 -6.40 16.91
CA GLY A 339 18.78 -5.23 16.34
C GLY A 339 18.72 -5.23 14.79
N ALA A 340 19.38 -6.20 14.14
CA ALA A 340 19.54 -6.24 12.69
C ALA A 340 19.11 -7.59 12.09
N ALA A 341 18.44 -7.52 10.95
CA ALA A 341 18.07 -8.68 10.15
C ALA A 341 19.30 -9.24 9.41
N SER A 342 19.41 -10.57 9.35
CA SER A 342 20.45 -11.28 8.59
C SER A 342 19.84 -12.06 7.43
N GLU A 343 20.51 -12.08 6.29
CA GLU A 343 20.11 -12.89 5.14
C GLU A 343 20.18 -14.38 5.48
N ARG A 344 19.07 -15.09 5.26
CA ARG A 344 18.94 -16.52 5.54
C ARG A 344 18.84 -17.34 4.27
N MET A 345 18.15 -16.81 3.27
CA MET A 345 17.97 -17.43 1.98
C MET A 345 17.98 -16.38 0.88
N ARG A 346 18.52 -16.73 -0.29
CA ARG A 346 18.39 -15.94 -1.51
C ARG A 346 18.11 -16.80 -2.72
N ILE A 347 17.55 -16.14 -3.74
CA ILE A 347 17.53 -16.63 -5.12
C ILE A 347 18.27 -15.59 -5.95
N ASP A 348 19.41 -15.97 -6.53
CA ASP A 348 20.25 -15.05 -7.32
C ASP A 348 19.72 -14.85 -8.76
N SER A 349 20.35 -13.95 -9.51
CA SER A 349 20.01 -13.65 -10.91
C SER A 349 20.18 -14.84 -11.87
N LYS A 350 20.95 -15.86 -11.49
CA LYS A 350 21.14 -17.12 -12.25
C LYS A 350 20.10 -18.19 -11.85
N GLY A 351 19.20 -17.87 -10.91
CA GLY A 351 18.20 -18.77 -10.37
C GLY A 351 18.78 -19.83 -9.43
N ASN A 352 19.92 -19.57 -8.80
CA ASN A 352 20.49 -20.41 -7.76
C ASN A 352 19.92 -20.03 -6.39
N ILE A 353 19.58 -21.02 -5.59
CA ILE A 353 19.09 -20.84 -4.21
C ILE A 353 20.26 -20.99 -3.24
N GLY A 354 20.54 -19.96 -2.46
CA GLY A 354 21.47 -20.01 -1.33
C GLY A 354 20.71 -20.09 -0.02
N ILE A 355 21.12 -20.96 0.90
CA ILE A 355 20.65 -21.00 2.30
C ILE A 355 21.88 -20.86 3.20
N GLY A 356 21.91 -19.80 4.01
CA GLY A 356 23.07 -19.47 4.85
C GLY A 356 24.29 -18.95 4.08
N THR A 357 24.18 -18.68 2.78
CA THR A 357 25.24 -18.12 1.92
C THR A 357 24.69 -17.01 1.03
N THR A 358 25.48 -15.96 0.82
CA THR A 358 25.15 -14.85 -0.08
C THR A 358 25.63 -15.08 -1.52
N ASN A 359 26.47 -16.10 -1.75
CA ASN A 359 27.09 -16.38 -3.05
C ASN A 359 26.92 -17.87 -3.44
N PRO A 360 25.70 -18.33 -3.74
CA PRO A 360 25.46 -19.72 -4.10
C PRO A 360 26.21 -20.10 -5.39
N GLN A 361 27.00 -21.18 -5.34
CA GLN A 361 27.80 -21.66 -6.47
C GLN A 361 27.06 -22.68 -7.34
N THR A 362 25.98 -23.28 -6.83
CA THR A 362 25.17 -24.28 -7.52
C THR A 362 23.68 -23.99 -7.33
N LYS A 363 22.79 -24.77 -7.98
CA LYS A 363 21.33 -24.52 -7.98
C LYS A 363 20.71 -24.49 -6.57
N LEU A 364 21.25 -25.28 -5.65
CA LEU A 364 20.91 -25.23 -4.23
C LEU A 364 22.21 -25.37 -3.43
N ASP A 365 22.62 -24.29 -2.79
CA ASP A 365 23.85 -24.20 -2.01
C ASP A 365 23.50 -23.91 -0.54
N ILE A 366 23.84 -24.82 0.36
CA ILE A 366 23.46 -24.77 1.77
C ILE A 366 24.73 -24.73 2.61
N THR A 367 24.93 -23.63 3.34
CA THR A 367 25.97 -23.55 4.38
C THR A 367 25.36 -24.02 5.71
N GLY A 368 25.56 -25.29 6.03
CA GLY A 368 25.06 -25.92 7.25
C GLY A 368 24.60 -27.37 7.03
N THR A 369 23.85 -27.90 8.00
CA THR A 369 23.34 -29.28 7.93
C THR A 369 22.02 -29.35 7.16
N LEU A 370 21.96 -30.19 6.13
CA LEU A 370 20.71 -30.59 5.48
C LEU A 370 20.06 -31.73 6.25
N ARG A 371 18.84 -31.52 6.77
CA ARG A 371 18.00 -32.58 7.33
C ARG A 371 16.79 -32.81 6.43
N ALA A 372 16.73 -33.95 5.76
CA ALA A 372 15.54 -34.41 5.06
C ALA A 372 14.73 -35.35 5.97
N SER A 373 13.41 -35.13 6.08
CA SER A 373 12.51 -35.98 6.86
C SER A 373 11.99 -37.20 6.09
N SER A 374 12.39 -37.33 4.82
CA SER A 374 12.02 -38.41 3.92
C SER A 374 13.20 -38.71 2.99
N THR A 375 12.94 -39.06 1.74
CA THR A 375 13.95 -39.47 0.77
C THR A 375 14.62 -38.26 0.11
N ILE A 376 15.94 -38.33 -0.05
CA ILE A 376 16.70 -37.47 -0.99
C ILE A 376 16.91 -38.30 -2.26
N THR A 377 16.33 -37.87 -3.38
CA THR A 377 16.58 -38.48 -4.69
C THR A 377 17.68 -37.71 -5.41
N SER A 378 18.59 -38.44 -6.04
CA SER A 378 19.61 -37.86 -6.90
C SER A 378 19.62 -38.64 -8.21
N SER A 379 19.42 -37.95 -9.33
CA SER A 379 19.47 -38.57 -10.66
C SER A 379 20.89 -39.04 -11.04
N ALA A 380 21.91 -38.53 -10.35
CA ALA A 380 23.28 -38.99 -10.51
C ALA A 380 23.55 -40.32 -9.78
N LEU A 381 22.68 -40.72 -8.84
CA LEU A 381 22.83 -41.96 -8.09
C LEU A 381 22.05 -43.09 -8.78
N THR A 382 22.69 -44.23 -8.99
CA THR A 382 22.00 -45.44 -9.47
C THR A 382 21.43 -46.23 -8.29
N GLN A 383 20.47 -47.11 -8.54
CA GLN A 383 19.96 -48.02 -7.51
C GLN A 383 21.13 -48.79 -6.88
N GLY A 384 21.13 -48.92 -5.56
CA GLY A 384 22.19 -49.66 -4.86
C GLY A 384 23.46 -48.86 -4.55
N SER A 385 23.50 -47.57 -4.87
CA SER A 385 24.69 -46.77 -4.59
C SER A 385 24.88 -46.57 -3.09
N VAL A 386 26.09 -46.83 -2.61
CA VAL A 386 26.51 -46.37 -1.28
C VAL A 386 27.09 -44.97 -1.43
N ILE A 387 26.56 -44.03 -0.65
CA ILE A 387 26.86 -42.60 -0.81
C ILE A 387 28.04 -42.20 0.07
N PHE A 388 28.97 -41.47 -0.52
CA PHE A 388 30.09 -40.82 0.18
C PHE A 388 30.03 -39.30 0.01
N SER A 389 30.70 -38.57 0.90
CA SER A 389 31.04 -37.17 0.69
C SER A 389 32.24 -37.07 -0.25
N GLY A 390 32.01 -36.66 -1.49
CA GLY A 390 33.06 -36.36 -2.47
C GLY A 390 33.69 -34.98 -2.25
N ALA A 391 34.53 -34.56 -3.20
CA ALA A 391 35.13 -33.22 -3.19
C ALA A 391 34.04 -32.13 -3.11
N ASN A 392 34.31 -31.07 -2.32
CA ASN A 392 33.39 -29.95 -2.11
C ASN A 392 32.01 -30.33 -1.53
N GLY A 393 31.90 -31.48 -0.83
CA GLY A 393 30.65 -31.90 -0.19
C GLY A 393 29.60 -32.47 -1.15
N ALA A 394 29.95 -32.69 -2.42
CA ALA A 394 29.08 -33.35 -3.38
C ALA A 394 28.82 -34.80 -2.96
N LEU A 395 27.55 -35.23 -3.02
CA LEU A 395 27.23 -36.65 -2.84
C LEU A 395 27.81 -37.44 -4.02
N SER A 396 28.69 -38.40 -3.74
CA SER A 396 29.36 -39.22 -4.75
C SER A 396 29.11 -40.70 -4.49
N GLN A 397 29.17 -41.50 -5.56
CA GLN A 397 29.17 -42.96 -5.51
C GLN A 397 30.49 -43.49 -6.07
N ASP A 398 30.87 -44.69 -5.66
CA ASP A 398 31.94 -45.46 -6.28
C ASP A 398 31.48 -46.92 -6.41
N ASN A 399 30.51 -47.14 -7.31
CA ASN A 399 29.88 -48.44 -7.45
C ASN A 399 30.87 -49.52 -7.92
N THR A 400 31.96 -49.14 -8.60
CA THR A 400 33.01 -50.09 -8.98
C THR A 400 33.68 -50.70 -7.77
N ASN A 401 33.89 -49.93 -6.70
CA ASN A 401 34.60 -50.40 -5.50
C ASN A 401 33.69 -50.69 -4.30
N LEU A 402 32.52 -50.08 -4.18
CA LEU A 402 31.55 -50.31 -3.10
C LEU A 402 30.11 -50.16 -3.61
N TYR A 403 29.36 -51.26 -3.61
CA TYR A 403 28.01 -51.31 -4.17
C TYR A 403 27.05 -52.15 -3.32
N TRP A 404 25.84 -51.64 -3.10
CA TRP A 404 24.75 -52.37 -2.46
C TRP A 404 23.83 -52.97 -3.52
N ASP A 405 23.86 -54.29 -3.71
CA ASP A 405 22.86 -54.97 -4.52
C ASP A 405 21.55 -55.05 -3.74
N ASN A 406 20.59 -54.20 -4.08
CA ASN A 406 19.30 -54.18 -3.39
C ASN A 406 18.40 -55.38 -3.70
N THR A 407 18.62 -56.06 -4.82
CA THR A 407 17.87 -57.27 -5.18
C THR A 407 18.32 -58.43 -4.31
N ASN A 408 19.64 -58.62 -4.19
CA ASN A 408 20.24 -59.75 -3.47
C ASN A 408 20.63 -59.42 -2.01
N LYS A 409 20.47 -58.16 -1.57
CA LYS A 409 20.80 -57.67 -0.21
C LYS A 409 22.28 -57.84 0.18
N ILE A 410 23.21 -57.58 -0.76
CA ILE A 410 24.66 -57.76 -0.57
C ILE A 410 25.41 -56.43 -0.68
N LEU A 411 26.37 -56.22 0.22
CA LEU A 411 27.40 -55.19 0.10
C LEU A 411 28.64 -55.77 -0.59
N SER A 412 28.89 -55.35 -1.83
CA SER A 412 30.01 -55.80 -2.66
C SER A 412 31.19 -54.82 -2.57
N LEU A 413 32.42 -55.35 -2.56
CA LEU A 413 33.64 -54.56 -2.71
C LEU A 413 34.38 -54.97 -3.99
N GLY A 414 34.62 -54.02 -4.90
CA GLY A 414 35.36 -54.25 -6.15
C GLY A 414 34.57 -54.86 -7.31
N THR A 415 33.25 -55.01 -7.18
CA THR A 415 32.37 -55.49 -8.27
C THR A 415 30.95 -54.93 -8.15
N THR A 416 30.31 -54.62 -9.29
CA THR A 416 28.90 -54.21 -9.39
C THR A 416 27.95 -55.38 -9.70
N THR A 417 28.50 -56.54 -10.05
CA THR A 417 27.76 -57.76 -10.40
C THR A 417 28.34 -58.93 -9.58
N PRO A 418 28.05 -59.02 -8.27
CA PRO A 418 28.49 -60.16 -7.48
C PRO A 418 27.93 -61.46 -8.11
N THR A 419 28.81 -62.35 -8.56
CA THR A 419 28.45 -63.57 -9.34
C THR A 419 28.25 -64.82 -8.49
N ASP A 420 28.50 -64.78 -7.18
CA ASP A 420 28.37 -65.93 -6.26
C ASP A 420 27.34 -65.65 -5.16
N VAL A 421 26.06 -65.70 -5.53
CA VAL A 421 24.93 -65.51 -4.60
C VAL A 421 23.91 -66.63 -4.72
N THR A 422 24.37 -67.88 -4.72
CA THR A 422 23.45 -69.01 -4.80
C THR A 422 22.89 -69.46 -3.46
N ASN A 423 23.36 -68.93 -2.31
CA ASN A 423 22.80 -69.26 -1.01
C ASN A 423 22.76 -68.03 -0.09
N ASP A 424 21.84 -68.01 0.88
CA ASP A 424 21.42 -66.97 1.85
C ASP A 424 22.54 -66.30 2.71
N ALA A 425 23.80 -66.48 2.33
CA ALA A 425 24.98 -65.96 2.97
C ALA A 425 25.18 -64.46 2.73
N LYS A 426 25.22 -63.68 3.82
CA LYS A 426 25.71 -62.30 3.84
C LYS A 426 27.23 -62.29 3.63
N VAL A 427 27.68 -62.34 2.38
CA VAL A 427 29.11 -62.37 2.01
C VAL A 427 29.66 -60.94 1.87
N ILE A 428 30.76 -60.63 2.57
CA ILE A 428 31.61 -59.48 2.25
C ILE A 428 32.61 -59.95 1.18
N VAL A 429 32.28 -59.75 -0.09
CA VAL A 429 33.21 -60.05 -1.19
C VAL A 429 34.23 -58.93 -1.24
N ILE A 430 35.43 -59.12 -0.66
CA ILE A 430 36.57 -58.21 -0.82
C ILE A 430 37.28 -58.56 -2.13
N ASP A 431 36.96 -57.91 -3.26
CA ASP A 431 37.72 -58.06 -4.51
C ASP A 431 38.64 -56.86 -4.74
N ALA A 432 39.82 -56.89 -4.13
CA ALA A 432 40.88 -55.92 -4.42
C ALA A 432 41.88 -56.56 -5.39
N GLY A 433 42.01 -56.00 -6.59
CA GLY A 433 42.69 -56.55 -7.78
C GLY A 433 44.18 -56.93 -7.69
N SER A 434 44.75 -57.26 -6.52
CA SER A 434 46.18 -57.64 -6.41
C SER A 434 46.54 -58.67 -5.33
N GLY A 435 45.60 -59.26 -4.58
CA GLY A 435 45.88 -60.35 -3.63
C GLY A 435 44.84 -60.40 -2.51
N ARG A 436 44.31 -61.59 -2.20
CA ARG A 436 43.08 -61.73 -1.39
C ARG A 436 43.21 -62.79 -0.29
N ALA A 437 42.92 -62.39 0.95
CA ALA A 437 42.26 -63.28 1.91
C ALA A 437 40.75 -63.06 1.74
N SER A 438 40.04 -64.06 1.24
CA SER A 438 38.58 -64.00 1.12
C SER A 438 37.98 -64.76 2.29
N PHE A 439 37.16 -64.08 3.08
CA PHE A 439 36.37 -64.70 4.13
C PHE A 439 34.97 -64.99 3.56
N ASN A 440 34.83 -66.18 2.96
CA ASN A 440 33.58 -66.63 2.38
C ASN A 440 32.82 -67.47 3.42
N ILE A 441 31.96 -66.86 4.22
CA ILE A 441 30.97 -67.62 4.99
C ILE A 441 29.82 -67.95 4.03
N ALA A 442 30.01 -68.94 3.16
CA ALA A 442 28.95 -69.42 2.28
C ALA A 442 28.24 -70.60 2.96
N GLY A 443 27.19 -70.33 3.74
CA GLY A 443 26.29 -71.40 4.18
C GLY A 443 25.57 -71.97 2.95
N SER A 444 26.01 -73.12 2.44
CA SER A 444 25.20 -73.89 1.48
C SER A 444 24.09 -74.61 2.22
N ALA A 445 22.98 -74.88 1.54
CA ALA A 445 21.91 -75.70 2.09
C ALA A 445 22.41 -77.14 2.21
N GLY A 446 22.88 -77.49 3.41
CA GLY A 446 23.55 -78.74 3.79
C GLY A 446 23.16 -79.99 3.01
N GLY A 447 24.14 -80.56 2.31
CA GLY A 447 24.13 -81.88 1.71
C GLY A 447 25.42 -82.63 2.03
N GLU A 448 25.40 -83.97 1.97
CA GLU A 448 26.58 -84.80 2.23
C GLU A 448 27.74 -84.40 1.30
N GLY A 449 28.86 -83.99 1.90
CA GLY A 449 30.06 -83.53 1.19
C GLY A 449 30.06 -82.05 0.79
N GLU A 450 29.03 -81.27 1.15
CA GLU A 450 29.00 -79.85 0.83
C GLU A 450 29.78 -78.99 1.82
N VAL A 451 30.49 -77.99 1.29
CA VAL A 451 31.19 -76.96 2.07
C VAL A 451 30.21 -75.85 2.42
N PHE A 452 29.90 -75.67 3.71
CA PHE A 452 28.98 -74.63 4.20
C PHE A 452 29.71 -73.45 4.89
N GLY A 453 31.04 -73.44 4.88
CA GLY A 453 31.84 -72.30 5.29
C GLY A 453 33.28 -72.44 4.81
N MET A 454 33.89 -71.38 4.28
CA MET A 454 35.24 -71.46 3.77
C MET A 454 36.06 -70.18 3.95
N MET A 455 37.23 -70.30 4.56
CA MET A 455 38.26 -69.28 4.51
C MET A 455 39.27 -69.66 3.41
N VAL A 456 39.54 -68.76 2.46
CA VAL A 456 40.52 -69.01 1.39
C VAL A 456 41.65 -67.98 1.45
N PHE A 457 42.87 -68.48 1.45
CA PHE A 457 44.10 -67.73 1.36
C PHE A 457 44.64 -67.85 -0.07
N ASN A 458 44.45 -66.80 -0.88
CA ASN A 458 44.89 -66.79 -2.27
C ASN A 458 46.25 -66.12 -2.41
N ASN A 459 47.13 -66.68 -3.25
CA ASN A 459 48.34 -66.01 -3.71
C ASN A 459 48.24 -65.69 -5.21
N LYS A 460 48.41 -64.41 -5.58
CA LYS A 460 48.42 -63.95 -6.97
C LYS A 460 49.82 -64.20 -7.55
N ASN A 461 49.91 -65.12 -8.52
CA ASN A 461 51.13 -65.26 -9.31
C ASN A 461 51.25 -64.06 -10.28
N SER A 462 52.43 -63.48 -10.42
CA SER A 462 52.65 -62.28 -11.25
C SER A 462 52.36 -62.48 -12.74
N ASP A 463 52.26 -63.74 -13.20
CA ASP A 463 52.40 -64.10 -14.61
C ASP A 463 51.10 -64.57 -15.29
N ALA A 464 49.97 -64.62 -14.59
CA ALA A 464 48.68 -64.99 -15.20
C ALA A 464 47.49 -64.31 -14.53
N ALA A 465 46.51 -63.89 -15.33
CA ALA A 465 45.25 -63.26 -14.91
C ALA A 465 44.28 -64.21 -14.18
N THR A 466 44.76 -65.37 -13.70
CA THR A 466 43.96 -66.44 -13.10
C THR A 466 44.59 -66.89 -11.78
N LEU A 467 43.78 -66.93 -10.72
CA LEU A 467 44.17 -67.27 -9.35
C LEU A 467 44.41 -68.79 -9.24
N PHE A 468 45.63 -69.23 -8.91
CA PHE A 468 45.95 -70.67 -8.94
C PHE A 468 46.61 -71.26 -7.69
N ARG A 469 46.81 -70.50 -6.60
CA ARG A 469 47.44 -71.08 -5.40
C ARG A 469 46.63 -70.71 -4.16
N THR A 470 45.87 -71.68 -3.68
CA THR A 470 44.90 -71.51 -2.60
C THR A 470 45.21 -72.46 -1.47
N ALA A 471 45.41 -71.93 -0.26
CA ALA A 471 45.16 -72.71 0.95
C ALA A 471 43.76 -72.36 1.44
N SER A 472 43.04 -73.30 2.02
CA SER A 472 41.70 -73.05 2.54
C SER A 472 41.42 -73.83 3.81
N ILE A 473 40.55 -73.26 4.62
CA ILE A 473 39.91 -73.93 5.75
C ILE A 473 38.44 -74.04 5.40
N GLN A 474 37.91 -75.26 5.37
CA GLN A 474 36.58 -75.59 4.90
C GLN A 474 35.81 -76.28 6.02
N ALA A 475 34.61 -75.79 6.33
CA ALA A 475 33.63 -76.49 7.13
C ALA A 475 32.73 -77.30 6.18
N ILE A 476 32.67 -78.62 6.38
CA ILE A 476 32.00 -79.57 5.50
C ILE A 476 30.97 -80.34 6.31
N GLN A 477 29.81 -80.63 5.71
CA GLN A 477 28.85 -81.57 6.27
C GLN A 477 29.25 -83.00 5.85
N PRO A 478 29.72 -83.85 6.77
CA PRO A 478 30.33 -85.14 6.41
C PRO A 478 29.30 -86.23 6.10
N SER A 479 28.02 -86.01 6.38
CA SER A 479 26.95 -86.97 6.15
C SER A 479 25.65 -86.25 5.79
N THR A 480 24.56 -87.00 5.62
CA THR A 480 23.22 -86.43 5.44
C THR A 480 22.66 -85.76 6.71
N ASP A 481 23.32 -85.90 7.87
CA ASP A 481 22.93 -85.24 9.10
C ASP A 481 23.42 -83.78 9.12
N ALA A 482 22.49 -82.84 9.18
CA ALA A 482 22.77 -81.41 9.13
C ALA A 482 23.42 -80.87 10.42
N ASP A 483 23.39 -81.63 11.51
CA ASP A 483 24.02 -81.26 12.79
C ASP A 483 25.48 -81.72 12.87
N GLU A 484 25.94 -82.54 11.92
CA GLU A 484 27.34 -82.97 11.84
C GLU A 484 28.20 -81.95 11.08
N SER A 485 29.41 -81.71 11.58
CA SER A 485 30.36 -80.78 10.96
C SER A 485 31.78 -81.31 11.11
N GLU A 486 32.57 -81.15 10.04
CA GLU A 486 34.00 -81.38 10.07
C GLU A 486 34.76 -80.17 9.51
N VAL A 487 36.06 -80.07 9.84
CA VAL A 487 36.93 -79.01 9.34
C VAL A 487 38.07 -79.62 8.53
N GLN A 488 38.18 -79.22 7.28
CA GLN A 488 39.26 -79.59 6.38
C GLN A 488 40.21 -78.41 6.17
N PHE A 489 41.51 -78.68 6.26
CA PHE A 489 42.57 -77.78 5.84
C PHE A 489 43.13 -78.29 4.52
N ALA A 490 42.90 -77.53 3.45
CA ALA A 490 43.44 -77.83 2.14
C ALA A 490 44.62 -76.89 1.83
N VAL A 491 45.67 -77.45 1.22
CA VAL A 491 46.82 -76.68 0.73
C VAL A 491 47.07 -77.00 -0.72
N HIS A 492 47.62 -76.05 -1.45
CA HIS A 492 48.01 -76.26 -2.83
C HIS A 492 49.39 -76.92 -2.90
N SER A 493 49.48 -78.16 -3.39
CA SER A 493 50.76 -78.85 -3.60
C SER A 493 51.15 -78.82 -5.08
N ALA A 494 52.25 -78.15 -5.40
CA ALA A 494 52.83 -78.17 -6.75
C ALA A 494 53.82 -79.34 -6.88
N THR A 495 53.35 -80.58 -6.81
CA THR A 495 54.17 -81.72 -7.26
C THR A 495 54.09 -81.79 -8.79
N ALA A 496 55.20 -82.11 -9.45
CA ALA A 496 55.30 -82.23 -10.91
C ALA A 496 54.34 -83.32 -11.45
N GLY A 497 53.10 -82.94 -11.76
CA GLY A 497 52.06 -83.88 -12.17
C GLY A 497 50.62 -83.36 -12.14
N GLY A 498 50.33 -82.21 -11.52
CA GLY A 498 49.01 -81.57 -11.63
C GLY A 498 48.72 -80.60 -10.48
N ALA A 499 48.24 -79.40 -10.80
CA ALA A 499 47.92 -78.36 -9.84
C ALA A 499 46.55 -78.61 -9.20
N GLY A 500 46.53 -79.22 -8.01
CA GLY A 500 45.32 -79.49 -7.24
C GLY A 500 45.48 -79.10 -5.77
N ASN A 501 44.36 -78.76 -5.12
CA ASN A 501 44.33 -78.62 -3.67
C ASN A 501 44.31 -80.01 -3.03
N VAL A 502 45.20 -80.24 -2.07
CA VAL A 502 45.31 -81.49 -1.31
C VAL A 502 44.81 -81.26 0.11
N GLN A 503 43.99 -82.17 0.63
CA GLN A 503 43.62 -82.20 2.03
C GLN A 503 44.85 -82.54 2.87
N ALA A 504 45.43 -81.54 3.53
CA ALA A 504 46.61 -81.73 4.38
C ALA A 504 46.25 -82.12 5.81
N MET A 505 45.12 -81.62 6.30
CA MET A 505 44.62 -81.96 7.63
C MET A 505 43.09 -82.01 7.64
N ARG A 506 42.53 -82.90 8.44
CA ARG A 506 41.10 -83.04 8.73
C ARG A 506 40.89 -83.03 10.23
N ILE A 507 39.82 -82.40 10.68
CA ILE A 507 39.21 -82.64 11.99
C ILE A 507 37.81 -83.17 11.68
N ASP A 508 37.60 -84.47 11.86
CA ASP A 508 36.33 -85.11 11.50
C ASP A 508 35.22 -84.78 12.52
N LYS A 509 34.00 -85.27 12.28
CA LYS A 509 32.85 -85.09 13.17
C LYS A 509 33.01 -85.66 14.59
N ARG A 510 33.95 -86.58 14.80
CA ARG A 510 34.27 -87.16 16.11
C ARG A 510 35.31 -86.31 16.85
N GLY A 511 35.90 -85.31 16.17
CA GLY A 511 37.00 -84.48 16.67
C GLY A 511 38.37 -85.10 16.45
N TYR A 512 38.48 -86.15 15.62
CA TYR A 512 39.76 -86.81 15.33
C TYR A 512 40.55 -86.01 14.30
N VAL A 513 41.84 -85.83 14.57
CA VAL A 513 42.74 -85.05 13.72
C VAL A 513 43.50 -86.00 12.80
N GLY A 514 43.18 -85.95 11.51
CA GLY A 514 43.99 -86.60 10.47
C GLY A 514 44.99 -85.62 9.89
N ILE A 515 46.28 -85.95 9.82
CA ILE A 515 47.31 -85.20 9.08
C ILE A 515 47.77 -86.08 7.91
N GLY A 516 47.44 -85.67 6.69
CA GLY A 516 47.62 -86.50 5.48
C GLY A 516 46.66 -87.69 5.38
N ASP A 517 45.92 -88.02 6.44
CA ASP A 517 44.84 -89.01 6.44
C ASP A 517 43.47 -88.33 6.34
N THR A 518 42.63 -88.81 5.43
CA THR A 518 41.27 -88.31 5.23
C THR A 518 40.24 -89.07 6.06
N THR A 519 40.57 -90.21 6.65
CA THR A 519 39.66 -91.07 7.41
C THR A 519 40.32 -91.51 8.72
N PRO A 520 40.61 -90.56 9.65
CA PRO A 520 41.34 -90.88 10.86
C PRO A 520 40.59 -91.92 11.70
N ASP A 521 41.27 -92.96 12.16
CA ASP A 521 40.71 -94.00 13.04
C ASP A 521 41.10 -93.82 14.53
N ALA A 522 42.07 -92.95 14.81
CA ALA A 522 42.50 -92.52 16.14
C ALA A 522 42.35 -91.01 16.35
N MET A 523 42.45 -90.54 17.61
CA MET A 523 42.33 -89.11 17.95
C MET A 523 43.34 -88.21 17.22
N LEU A 524 44.54 -88.71 16.95
CA LEU A 524 45.53 -88.12 16.07
C LEU A 524 46.07 -89.23 15.18
N ASP A 525 45.77 -89.14 13.89
CA ASP A 525 46.23 -90.07 12.87
C ASP A 525 47.10 -89.31 11.86
N VAL A 526 48.31 -89.82 11.60
CA VAL A 526 49.29 -89.18 10.73
C VAL A 526 49.69 -90.17 9.64
N ALA A 527 49.25 -89.90 8.42
CA ALA A 527 49.66 -90.68 7.25
C ALA A 527 51.11 -90.30 6.86
N GLY A 528 52.08 -91.05 7.39
CA GLY A 528 53.51 -90.88 7.10
C GLY A 528 54.39 -90.98 8.34
N GLU A 529 55.63 -90.50 8.24
CA GLU A 529 56.55 -90.46 9.39
C GLU A 529 56.26 -89.26 10.30
N MET A 530 55.96 -89.54 11.57
CA MET A 530 55.82 -88.51 12.60
C MET A 530 57.16 -88.31 13.33
N ARG A 531 57.69 -87.09 13.32
CA ARG A 531 58.83 -86.68 14.14
C ARG A 531 58.33 -85.84 15.31
N ALA A 532 58.39 -86.39 16.53
CA ALA A 532 58.07 -85.68 17.77
C ALA A 532 59.34 -85.35 18.56
N ASP A 533 59.49 -84.11 19.01
CA ASP A 533 60.58 -83.65 19.88
C ASP A 533 60.00 -83.21 21.23
N GLY A 534 60.72 -83.45 22.33
CA GLY A 534 60.29 -83.05 23.67
C GLY A 534 59.03 -83.74 24.19
N VAL A 535 58.78 -85.01 23.84
CA VAL A 535 57.69 -85.81 24.43
C VAL A 535 57.90 -85.92 25.95
N ALA A 536 57.24 -85.07 26.71
CA ALA A 536 57.29 -85.08 28.16
C ALA A 536 56.43 -86.24 28.68
N LEU A 537 57.09 -87.29 29.15
CA LEU A 537 56.45 -88.37 29.90
C LEU A 537 55.99 -87.79 31.24
N ASP A 538 54.84 -88.24 31.74
CA ASP A 538 54.14 -87.77 32.96
C ASP A 538 54.88 -88.01 34.29
N GLY A 539 56.22 -88.07 34.26
CA GLY A 539 57.05 -88.40 35.42
C GLY A 539 57.05 -89.90 35.76
N SER A 540 56.30 -90.76 35.05
CA SER A 540 56.30 -92.21 35.28
C SER A 540 57.35 -93.00 34.47
N GLY A 541 58.13 -92.34 33.59
CA GLY A 541 59.26 -92.96 32.88
C GLY A 541 58.89 -94.09 31.92
N LYS A 542 57.61 -94.28 31.55
CA LYS A 542 57.21 -95.27 30.55
C LYS A 542 57.59 -94.78 29.15
N VAL A 543 58.50 -95.48 28.49
CA VAL A 543 58.78 -95.31 27.07
C VAL A 543 57.49 -95.59 26.30
N VAL A 544 56.98 -94.57 25.61
CA VAL A 544 55.92 -94.74 24.63
C VAL A 544 56.55 -95.38 23.40
N CYS A 545 56.05 -96.54 23.00
CA CYS A 545 56.46 -97.17 21.76
C CYS A 545 55.29 -97.13 20.77
N ILE A 546 55.59 -97.00 19.48
CA ILE A 546 54.56 -96.99 18.43
C ILE A 546 54.32 -98.46 18.04
N LYS A 547 53.11 -98.96 18.25
CA LYS A 547 52.71 -100.30 17.85
C LYS A 547 52.80 -100.43 16.32
N SER A 548 52.87 -101.66 15.81
CA SER A 548 52.89 -101.90 14.35
C SER A 548 51.62 -101.41 13.62
N ASN A 549 50.56 -101.07 14.36
CA ASN A 549 49.33 -100.47 13.85
C ASN A 549 49.26 -98.95 14.04
N GLY A 550 50.34 -98.28 14.45
CA GLY A 550 50.40 -96.81 14.59
C GLY A 550 49.98 -96.25 15.95
N ASP A 551 49.36 -97.06 16.82
CA ASP A 551 48.92 -96.63 18.15
C ASP A 551 50.10 -96.36 19.11
N PHE A 552 49.94 -95.37 19.98
CA PHE A 552 50.81 -95.20 21.15
C PHE A 552 50.54 -96.30 22.18
N GLY A 553 51.49 -97.23 22.33
CA GLY A 553 51.48 -98.26 23.35
C GLY A 553 52.38 -97.92 24.53
N THR A 554 52.06 -98.48 25.70
CA THR A 554 53.02 -98.52 26.80
C THR A 554 53.94 -99.72 26.61
N CYS A 555 55.27 -99.54 26.64
CA CYS A 555 56.18 -100.69 26.64
C CYS A 555 55.82 -101.65 27.78
N SER A 556 55.61 -102.93 27.44
CA SER A 556 55.25 -103.97 28.41
C SER A 556 56.45 -104.44 29.25
N SER A 557 57.68 -104.07 28.86
CA SER A 557 58.91 -104.31 29.62
C SER A 557 60.02 -103.32 29.22
N VAL A 558 61.02 -103.18 30.10
CA VAL A 558 62.18 -102.29 29.95
C VAL A 558 62.87 -102.50 28.60
N ALA A 559 63.20 -101.40 27.90
CA ALA A 559 63.83 -101.41 26.59
C ALA A 559 65.04 -102.36 26.50
N ALA A 560 65.16 -103.10 25.40
CA ALA A 560 66.35 -103.90 25.12
C ALA A 560 67.58 -102.97 25.00
N SER A 561 68.78 -103.51 25.21
CA SER A 561 70.04 -102.75 25.22
C SER A 561 70.39 -102.07 23.89
N ASP A 562 69.62 -102.33 22.83
CA ASP A 562 69.69 -101.68 21.52
C ASP A 562 68.68 -100.52 21.33
N GLY A 563 67.91 -100.20 22.38
CA GLY A 563 66.89 -99.15 22.36
C GLY A 563 65.56 -99.57 21.72
N THR A 564 65.39 -100.83 21.34
CA THR A 564 64.12 -101.33 20.77
C THR A 564 63.17 -101.83 21.86
N CYS A 565 61.88 -101.55 21.69
CA CYS A 565 60.82 -101.91 22.63
C CYS A 565 59.70 -102.61 21.86
N THR A 566 59.26 -103.79 22.31
CA THR A 566 58.08 -104.47 21.77
C THR A 566 56.82 -103.89 22.39
N CYS A 567 55.95 -103.29 21.57
CA CYS A 567 54.69 -102.77 22.06
C CYS A 567 53.69 -103.89 22.33
N GLY A 568 53.09 -103.89 23.52
CA GLY A 568 51.98 -104.76 23.90
C GLY A 568 50.65 -104.09 23.62
#